data_AF-A0A0Q4YCE9-F1
#
_entry.id   AF-A0A0Q4YCE9-F1
#
_cell.length_a   1.000
_cell.length_b   1.000
_cell.length_c   1.000
_cell.angle_alpha   90.00
_cell.angle_beta   90.00
_cell.angle_gamma   90.00
#
_symmetry.space_group_name_H-M   'P 1'
#
loop_
_entity.id
_entity.type
_entity.pdbx_description
1 polymer ?
#
loop_
_entity_poly.entity_id
_entity_poly.type
_entity_poly.pdbx_seq_one_letter_code
_entity_poly.pdbx_strand_id
1 'polypeptide(L)'
;MATGALAMLAACGGGGGDDDEFEPIGPPAGPAGMLDKYVGSYSACDLNHTRFNLVVTSEVNRLHGFKRENVTYENADCTGSVLGTHAWSAPAQLEYLSASDVLVRSTELPGNLRVDKARILMSNVRFKVEGPAVANDCITYPKGTICYDTKTINGDGEIALYLSGSTLYVMAQNILVSEHGVPVHRY
;
A
#
# COMPACT_ATOMS: atom_id res chain seq x y z
N MET A 1 -37.98 -22.22 -43.48
CA MET A 1 -39.38 -22.50 -43.13
C MET A 1 -39.39 -23.60 -42.07
N ALA A 2 -40.02 -23.33 -40.92
CA ALA A 2 -40.61 -24.25 -39.90
C ALA A 2 -39.66 -25.31 -39.27
N THR A 3 -39.66 -25.68 -37.98
CA THR A 3 -40.57 -25.55 -36.81
C THR A 3 -39.74 -26.08 -35.60
N GLY A 4 -39.75 -25.48 -34.40
CA GLY A 4 -40.54 -25.91 -33.22
C GLY A 4 -40.22 -27.35 -32.73
N ALA A 5 -40.03 -27.71 -31.46
CA ALA A 5 -40.28 -27.08 -30.17
C ALA A 5 -39.63 -27.90 -29.03
N LEU A 6 -39.49 -27.24 -27.88
CA LEU A 6 -39.48 -27.70 -26.48
C LEU A 6 -39.45 -29.21 -26.16
N ALA A 7 -38.48 -29.61 -25.33
CA ALA A 7 -38.64 -30.70 -24.37
C ALA A 7 -38.22 -30.21 -22.97
N MET A 8 -39.23 -29.86 -22.18
CA MET A 8 -39.15 -29.73 -20.73
C MET A 8 -39.05 -31.14 -20.13
N LEU A 9 -38.02 -31.39 -19.32
CA LEU A 9 -38.13 -32.36 -18.23
C LEU A 9 -37.73 -31.65 -16.93
N ALA A 10 -38.76 -31.34 -16.14
CA ALA A 10 -38.63 -31.07 -14.73
C ALA A 10 -38.21 -32.36 -14.01
N ALA A 11 -37.24 -32.25 -13.09
CA ALA A 11 -37.09 -33.17 -11.99
C ALA A 11 -36.97 -32.36 -10.70
N CYS A 12 -37.91 -32.66 -9.81
CA CYS A 12 -38.12 -32.11 -8.48
C CYS A 12 -37.10 -32.70 -7.49
N GLY A 13 -36.57 -31.84 -6.63
CA GLY A 13 -35.70 -32.14 -5.50
C GLY A 13 -34.90 -30.88 -5.22
N GLY A 14 -35.11 -30.10 -4.17
CA GLY A 14 -35.66 -30.40 -2.87
C GLY A 14 -34.64 -29.93 -1.84
N GLY A 15 -34.96 -28.86 -1.12
CA GLY A 15 -34.34 -28.55 0.18
C GLY A 15 -33.37 -27.39 0.23
N GLY A 16 -33.63 -26.51 1.21
CA GLY A 16 -32.62 -25.71 1.91
C GLY A 16 -32.36 -24.35 1.30
N GLY A 17 -33.02 -23.31 1.86
CA GLY A 17 -32.57 -21.95 1.65
C GLY A 17 -31.25 -21.73 2.37
N ASP A 18 -30.30 -21.12 1.68
CA ASP A 18 -29.22 -20.37 2.26
C ASP A 18 -29.20 -19.04 1.52
N ASP A 19 -29.13 -17.97 2.30
CA ASP A 19 -29.13 -16.59 1.84
C ASP A 19 -27.96 -16.39 0.85
N ASP A 20 -28.29 -16.22 -0.44
CA ASP A 20 -27.36 -15.68 -1.44
C ASP A 20 -27.13 -14.20 -1.08
N GLU A 21 -26.23 -13.99 -0.13
CA GLU A 21 -25.56 -12.71 0.04
C GLU A 21 -24.82 -12.43 -1.26
N PHE A 22 -25.26 -11.38 -1.94
CA PHE A 22 -24.71 -10.91 -3.21
C PHE A 22 -23.27 -10.47 -2.95
N GLU A 23 -22.31 -11.40 -2.99
CA GLU A 23 -20.89 -11.09 -2.97
C GLU A 23 -20.63 -10.13 -4.15
N PRO A 24 -20.18 -8.89 -3.89
CA PRO A 24 -19.82 -8.00 -4.99
C PRO A 24 -18.69 -8.66 -5.77
N ILE A 25 -18.93 -8.93 -7.06
CA ILE A 25 -17.91 -9.45 -7.98
C ILE A 25 -16.81 -8.39 -8.10
N GLY A 26 -15.82 -8.47 -7.21
CA GLY A 26 -14.55 -7.79 -7.34
C GLY A 26 -13.79 -8.33 -8.57
N PRO A 27 -12.80 -7.59 -9.09
CA PRO A 27 -11.93 -8.10 -10.15
C PRO A 27 -11.35 -9.46 -9.73
N PRO A 28 -11.13 -10.39 -10.67
CA PRO A 28 -10.63 -11.73 -10.34
C PRO A 28 -9.30 -11.61 -9.60
N ALA A 29 -9.28 -12.10 -8.35
CA ALA A 29 -8.09 -12.15 -7.53
C ALA A 29 -6.96 -12.85 -8.31
N GLY A 30 -5.85 -12.15 -8.52
CA GLY A 30 -4.71 -12.68 -9.25
C GLY A 30 -4.12 -13.95 -8.61
N PRO A 31 -3.24 -14.68 -9.33
CA PRO A 31 -2.62 -15.89 -8.79
C PRO A 31 -1.83 -15.57 -7.51
N ALA A 32 -1.96 -16.43 -6.51
CA ALA A 32 -1.25 -16.32 -5.24
C ALA A 32 0.27 -16.22 -5.48
N GLY A 33 0.94 -15.32 -4.74
CA GLY A 33 2.40 -15.22 -4.70
C GLY A 33 3.05 -14.20 -5.66
N MET A 34 2.27 -13.50 -6.51
CA MET A 34 2.85 -12.48 -7.41
C MET A 34 3.53 -11.32 -6.68
N LEU A 35 3.08 -11.01 -5.44
CA LEU A 35 3.68 -9.97 -4.61
C LEU A 35 4.74 -10.49 -3.63
N ASP A 36 5.03 -11.79 -3.60
CA ASP A 36 5.97 -12.38 -2.63
C ASP A 36 7.38 -11.82 -2.77
N LYS A 37 7.77 -11.42 -3.99
CA LYS A 37 9.05 -10.76 -4.23
C LYS A 37 9.22 -9.41 -3.53
N TYR A 38 8.11 -8.80 -3.07
CA TYR A 38 8.11 -7.55 -2.32
C TYR A 38 8.12 -7.76 -0.81
N VAL A 39 8.06 -9.01 -0.32
CA VAL A 39 8.11 -9.29 1.12
C VAL A 39 9.47 -8.89 1.67
N GLY A 40 9.47 -8.03 2.69
CA GLY A 40 10.68 -7.50 3.28
C GLY A 40 10.44 -6.23 4.08
N SER A 41 11.54 -5.69 4.59
CA SER A 41 11.58 -4.41 5.28
C SER A 41 12.44 -3.44 4.47
N TYR A 42 11.86 -2.28 4.17
CA TYR A 42 12.48 -1.22 3.40
C TYR A 42 12.60 0.01 4.28
N SER A 43 13.70 0.74 4.16
CA SER A 43 13.86 1.99 4.88
C SER A 43 14.71 2.99 4.12
N ALA A 44 14.38 4.27 4.24
CA ALA A 44 15.11 5.36 3.62
C ALA A 44 15.11 6.59 4.54
N CYS A 45 16.25 7.25 4.65
CA CYS A 45 16.35 8.54 5.33
C CYS A 45 16.12 9.67 4.31
N ASP A 46 15.27 10.63 4.65
CA ASP A 46 14.94 11.76 3.79
C ASP A 46 15.97 12.90 3.83
N LEU A 47 17.07 12.72 4.56
CA LEU A 47 18.07 13.75 4.86
C LEU A 47 17.50 14.99 5.58
N ASN A 48 16.30 14.85 6.13
CA ASN A 48 15.57 15.87 6.85
C ASN A 48 14.94 15.29 8.13
N HIS A 49 15.77 14.53 8.86
CA HIS A 49 15.48 13.96 10.18
C HIS A 49 14.53 12.78 10.18
N THR A 50 13.89 12.41 9.06
CA THR A 50 12.85 11.38 9.05
C THR A 50 13.32 10.15 8.29
N ARG A 51 13.34 9.02 8.99
CA ARG A 51 13.48 7.70 8.37
C ARG A 51 12.10 7.15 8.09
N PHE A 52 11.82 6.87 6.83
CA PHE A 52 10.68 6.08 6.41
C PHE A 52 11.03 4.61 6.57
N ASN A 53 10.11 3.85 7.17
CA ASN A 53 10.14 2.41 7.29
C ASN A 53 8.86 1.84 6.67
N LEU A 54 9.03 0.84 5.82
CA LEU A 54 7.94 0.12 5.19
C LEU A 54 8.18 -1.37 5.35
N VAL A 55 7.16 -2.08 5.83
CA VAL A 55 7.20 -3.54 5.95
C VAL A 55 6.11 -4.14 5.09
N VAL A 56 6.51 -5.09 4.25
CA VAL A 56 5.60 -5.91 3.45
C VAL A 56 5.68 -7.34 3.97
N THR A 57 4.58 -7.86 4.49
CA THR A 57 4.47 -9.24 5.00
C THR A 57 3.61 -10.09 4.09
N SER A 58 3.92 -11.38 3.99
CA SER A 58 2.98 -12.35 3.43
C SER A 58 1.88 -12.64 4.44
N GLU A 59 0.61 -12.61 4.02
CA GLU A 59 -0.49 -13.22 4.77
C GLU A 59 -1.10 -14.38 3.97
N VAL A 60 -1.87 -15.21 4.67
CA VAL A 60 -2.61 -16.32 4.07
C VAL A 60 -3.72 -15.74 3.19
N ASN A 61 -3.96 -16.33 2.01
CA ASN A 61 -5.00 -15.92 1.06
C ASN A 61 -4.73 -14.64 0.24
N ARG A 62 -3.49 -14.43 -0.22
CA ARG A 62 -3.16 -13.45 -1.30
C ARG A 62 -3.19 -11.99 -0.89
N LEU A 63 -3.22 -11.71 0.40
CA LEU A 63 -3.13 -10.38 0.96
C LEU A 63 -1.74 -10.21 1.53
N HIS A 64 -1.04 -9.16 1.11
CA HIS A 64 0.22 -8.79 1.76
C HIS A 64 -0.04 -7.64 2.72
N GLY A 65 0.44 -7.78 3.95
CA GLY A 65 0.37 -6.72 4.92
C GLY A 65 1.34 -5.61 4.52
N PHE A 66 0.85 -4.39 4.39
CA PHE A 66 1.64 -3.22 4.03
C PHE A 66 1.57 -2.22 5.17
N LYS A 67 2.67 -2.05 5.91
CA LYS A 67 2.70 -1.23 7.12
C LYS A 67 3.79 -0.17 7.05
N ARG A 68 3.39 1.09 7.26
CA ARG A 68 4.28 2.25 7.25
C ARG A 68 4.53 2.79 8.65
N GLU A 69 5.77 3.20 8.86
CA GLU A 69 6.24 3.94 10.03
C GLU A 69 7.24 5.01 9.60
N ASN A 70 7.18 6.17 10.23
CA ASN A 70 8.17 7.23 10.10
C ASN A 70 8.80 7.46 11.46
N VAL A 71 10.13 7.49 11.53
CA VAL A 71 10.87 7.78 12.75
C VAL A 71 11.64 9.08 12.56
N THR A 72 11.38 10.05 13.43
CA THR A 72 12.07 11.35 13.42
C THR A 72 13.21 11.32 14.42
N TYR A 73 14.39 11.73 13.97
CA TYR A 73 15.65 11.71 14.70
C TYR A 73 16.16 13.13 14.98
N GLU A 74 17.06 13.23 15.95
CA GLU A 74 17.76 14.47 16.27
C GLU A 74 18.55 15.03 15.10
N ASN A 75 19.24 14.18 14.34
CA ASN A 75 20.09 14.58 13.22
C ASN A 75 19.42 14.33 11.86
N ALA A 76 19.79 15.17 10.89
CA ALA A 76 19.20 15.17 9.55
C ALA A 76 19.47 13.87 8.76
N ASP A 77 20.60 13.21 9.04
CA ASP A 77 20.98 11.91 8.48
C ASP A 77 20.29 10.71 9.16
N CYS A 78 19.24 10.97 9.93
CA CYS A 78 18.47 9.97 10.67
C CYS A 78 19.33 9.20 11.70
N THR A 79 20.23 9.92 12.36
CA THR A 79 21.06 9.42 13.46
C THR A 79 20.78 10.16 14.77
N GLY A 80 21.37 9.71 15.87
CA GLY A 80 21.16 10.29 17.20
C GLY A 80 19.87 9.79 17.84
N SER A 81 19.35 10.58 18.78
CA SER A 81 18.18 10.19 19.57
C SER A 81 16.90 10.19 18.72
N VAL A 82 16.01 9.22 18.96
CA VAL A 82 14.65 9.23 18.40
C VAL A 82 13.82 10.28 19.12
N LEU A 83 13.28 11.23 18.37
CA LEU A 83 12.44 12.32 18.87
C LEU A 83 10.96 11.96 18.83
N GLY A 84 10.57 11.13 17.87
CA GLY A 84 9.25 10.52 17.83
C GLY A 84 9.05 9.62 16.63
N THR A 85 7.92 8.94 16.66
CA THR A 85 7.50 7.97 15.66
C THR A 85 6.07 8.29 15.24
N HIS A 86 5.80 8.21 13.94
CA HIS A 86 4.48 8.31 13.36
C HIS A 86 4.19 7.03 12.57
N ALA A 87 3.24 6.20 13.04
CA ALA A 87 3.03 4.86 12.51
C ALA A 87 1.56 4.55 12.21
N TRP A 88 1.34 3.64 11.26
CA TRP A 88 0.06 2.98 11.05
C TRP A 88 -0.24 2.01 12.20
N SER A 89 -1.45 2.05 12.73
CA SER A 89 -1.91 1.16 13.80
C SER A 89 -2.05 -0.29 13.34
N ALA A 90 -2.31 -0.50 12.06
CA ALA A 90 -2.52 -1.81 11.43
C ALA A 90 -1.96 -1.79 10.00
N PRO A 91 -1.56 -2.95 9.44
CA PRO A 91 -1.21 -3.03 8.03
C PRO A 91 -2.44 -2.78 7.14
N ALA A 92 -2.21 -2.16 5.98
CA ALA A 92 -3.14 -2.28 4.86
C ALA A 92 -2.98 -3.64 4.19
N GLN A 93 -3.97 -4.04 3.40
CA GLN A 93 -3.92 -5.25 2.60
C GLN A 93 -3.58 -4.90 1.15
N LEU A 94 -2.66 -5.64 0.55
CA LEU A 94 -2.34 -5.56 -0.86
C LEU A 94 -2.91 -6.74 -1.63
N GLU A 95 -3.59 -6.46 -2.73
CA GLU A 95 -4.10 -7.46 -3.67
C GLU A 95 -3.48 -7.22 -5.04
N TYR A 96 -2.89 -8.25 -5.65
CA TYR A 96 -2.33 -8.13 -7.01
C TYR A 96 -3.44 -7.98 -8.05
N LEU A 97 -3.28 -7.00 -8.95
CA LEU A 97 -4.20 -6.73 -10.06
C LEU A 97 -3.62 -7.23 -11.38
N SER A 98 -2.46 -6.71 -11.78
CA SER A 98 -1.86 -6.99 -13.09
C SER A 98 -0.40 -6.54 -13.14
N ALA A 99 0.28 -6.80 -14.25
CA ALA A 99 1.58 -6.20 -14.55
C ALA A 99 1.49 -5.42 -15.86
N SER A 100 2.15 -4.26 -15.93
CA SER A 100 2.16 -3.43 -17.13
C SER A 100 3.45 -2.64 -17.26
N ASP A 101 3.82 -2.29 -18.48
CA ASP A 101 4.90 -1.35 -18.74
C ASP A 101 4.39 0.09 -18.56
N VAL A 102 5.12 0.89 -17.78
CA VAL A 102 4.80 2.28 -17.49
C VAL A 102 6.00 3.17 -17.83
N LEU A 103 5.70 4.33 -18.42
CA LEU A 103 6.71 5.36 -18.64
C LEU A 103 6.98 6.07 -17.31
N VAL A 104 8.21 5.99 -16.83
CA VAL A 104 8.65 6.66 -15.60
C VAL A 104 9.53 7.84 -15.96
N ARG A 105 9.23 9.01 -15.39
CA ARG A 105 10.06 10.22 -15.52
C ARG A 105 10.89 10.39 -14.26
N SER A 106 11.92 9.56 -14.12
CA SER A 106 12.87 9.61 -13.02
C SER A 106 14.30 9.61 -13.57
N THR A 107 15.22 10.30 -12.88
CA THR A 107 16.66 10.24 -13.18
C THR A 107 17.32 8.99 -12.64
N GLU A 108 16.64 8.27 -11.73
CA GLU A 108 17.17 7.10 -11.03
C GLU A 108 16.68 5.77 -11.62
N LEU A 109 15.61 5.83 -12.41
CA LEU A 109 14.97 4.66 -13.00
C LEU A 109 15.00 4.71 -14.53
N PRO A 110 15.03 3.54 -15.20
CA PRO A 110 14.78 3.45 -16.63
C PRO A 110 13.47 4.15 -17.03
N GLY A 111 13.47 4.77 -18.22
CA GLY A 111 12.31 5.51 -18.72
C GLY A 111 11.07 4.65 -18.96
N ASN A 112 11.23 3.33 -19.14
CA ASN A 112 10.13 2.37 -19.22
C ASN A 112 10.36 1.24 -18.22
N LEU A 113 9.38 0.97 -17.37
CA LEU A 113 9.46 -0.04 -16.32
C LEU A 113 8.27 -0.97 -16.37
N ARG A 114 8.55 -2.27 -16.25
CA ARG A 114 7.52 -3.27 -15.97
C ARG A 114 7.22 -3.24 -14.48
N VAL A 115 6.01 -2.83 -14.12
CA VAL A 115 5.55 -2.69 -12.73
C VAL A 115 4.41 -3.65 -12.43
N ASP A 116 4.26 -4.05 -11.18
CA ASP A 116 3.09 -4.78 -10.70
C ASP A 116 2.08 -3.82 -10.10
N LYS A 117 0.87 -3.81 -10.64
CA LYS A 117 -0.25 -3.08 -10.10
C LYS A 117 -0.89 -3.88 -8.99
N ALA A 118 -1.13 -3.23 -7.87
CA ALA A 118 -1.82 -3.79 -6.73
C ALA A 118 -2.92 -2.83 -6.26
N ARG A 119 -3.99 -3.39 -5.71
CA ARG A 119 -4.99 -2.66 -4.94
C ARG A 119 -4.52 -2.61 -3.49
N ILE A 120 -4.60 -1.44 -2.87
CA ILE A 120 -4.33 -1.26 -1.44
C ILE A 120 -5.64 -0.98 -0.71
N LEU A 121 -5.95 -1.83 0.27
CA LEU A 121 -7.15 -1.76 1.08
C LEU A 121 -6.77 -1.37 2.51
N MET A 122 -7.24 -0.21 2.95
CA MET A 122 -7.04 0.32 4.30
C MET A 122 -8.38 0.28 5.02
N SER A 123 -8.50 -0.57 6.04
CA SER A 123 -9.67 -0.63 6.91
C SER A 123 -9.29 -0.21 8.32
N ASN A 124 -9.87 0.89 8.78
CA ASN A 124 -9.70 1.46 10.12
C ASN A 124 -8.24 1.66 10.54
N VAL A 125 -7.36 2.01 9.59
CA VAL A 125 -5.96 2.32 9.91
C VAL A 125 -5.92 3.67 10.61
N ARG A 126 -5.38 3.70 11.83
CA ARG A 126 -5.18 4.94 12.59
C ARG A 126 -3.72 5.32 12.54
N PHE A 127 -3.45 6.61 12.52
CA PHE A 127 -2.11 7.12 12.72
C PHE A 127 -1.86 7.36 14.20
N LYS A 128 -0.71 6.94 14.68
CA LYS A 128 -0.25 7.22 16.04
C LYS A 128 1.06 7.98 15.98
N VAL A 129 1.11 9.10 16.69
CA VAL A 129 2.35 9.85 16.93
C VAL A 129 2.75 9.65 18.38
N GLU A 130 3.98 9.21 18.63
CA GLU A 130 4.49 9.02 19.99
C GLU A 130 5.98 9.27 20.10
N GLY A 131 6.45 9.70 21.27
CA GLY A 131 7.86 9.94 21.49
C GLY A 131 8.14 11.10 22.45
N PRO A 132 9.42 11.29 22.82
CA PRO A 132 9.84 12.27 23.82
C PRO A 132 9.66 13.72 23.38
N ALA A 133 9.69 14.01 22.08
CA ALA A 133 9.52 15.36 21.54
C ALA A 133 8.12 15.59 20.92
N VAL A 134 7.15 14.73 21.26
CA VAL A 134 5.78 14.81 20.74
C VAL A 134 4.92 15.73 21.62
N ALA A 135 4.31 16.72 20.99
CA ALA A 135 3.25 17.54 21.59
C ALA A 135 2.19 17.88 20.54
N ASN A 136 0.91 17.67 20.87
CA ASN A 136 -0.23 17.94 19.98
C ASN A 136 -0.07 17.31 18.57
N ASP A 137 0.29 16.03 18.51
CA ASP A 137 0.55 15.28 17.27
C ASP A 137 1.68 15.82 16.39
N CYS A 138 2.53 16.68 16.96
CA CYS A 138 3.70 17.24 16.30
C CYS A 138 4.99 16.77 16.96
N ILE A 139 5.99 16.42 16.15
CA ILE A 139 7.36 16.12 16.59
C ILE A 139 8.21 17.37 16.38
N THR A 140 8.83 17.89 17.44
CA THR A 140 9.78 19.00 17.34
C THR A 140 11.22 18.48 17.28
N TYR A 141 12.01 19.01 16.36
CA TYR A 141 13.42 18.67 16.13
C TYR A 141 14.22 19.96 15.93
N PRO A 142 15.57 19.94 15.95
CA PRO A 142 16.38 21.16 16.00
C PRO A 142 16.13 22.18 14.88
N LYS A 143 15.61 21.72 13.73
CA LYS A 143 15.36 22.56 12.55
C LYS A 143 13.87 22.88 12.31
N GLY A 144 12.97 22.44 13.18
CA GLY A 144 11.54 22.75 13.04
C GLY A 144 10.61 21.75 13.72
N THR A 145 9.39 21.71 13.22
CA THR A 145 8.32 20.86 13.74
C THR A 145 7.58 20.25 12.57
N ILE A 146 7.31 18.94 12.64
CA ILE A 146 6.44 18.23 11.70
C ILE A 146 5.19 17.79 12.48
N CYS A 147 4.02 18.16 11.98
CA CYS A 147 2.74 17.75 12.53
C CYS A 147 2.08 16.71 11.63
N TYR A 148 1.45 15.71 12.25
CA TYR A 148 0.78 14.63 11.56
C TYR A 148 -0.73 14.68 11.78
N ASP A 149 -1.49 14.20 10.80
CA ASP A 149 -2.92 13.97 10.97
C ASP A 149 -3.13 12.58 11.60
N THR A 150 -3.73 12.53 12.80
CA THR A 150 -3.98 11.30 13.55
C THR A 150 -5.34 10.66 13.24
N LYS A 151 -6.04 11.14 12.20
CA LYS A 151 -7.33 10.58 11.79
C LYS A 151 -7.26 9.10 11.43
N THR A 152 -8.40 8.46 11.58
CA THR A 152 -8.63 7.12 11.01
C THR A 152 -8.81 7.26 9.51
N ILE A 153 -8.07 6.47 8.75
CA ILE A 153 -8.22 6.35 7.31
C ILE A 153 -8.91 5.02 6.99
N ASN A 154 -9.93 5.14 6.15
CA ASN A 154 -10.51 4.04 5.39
C ASN A 154 -10.29 4.38 3.92
N GLY A 155 -9.90 3.41 3.12
CA GLY A 155 -9.60 3.70 1.74
C GLY A 155 -9.30 2.47 0.93
N ASP A 156 -9.47 2.67 -0.36
CA ASP A 156 -9.13 1.73 -1.41
C ASP A 156 -8.48 2.54 -2.53
N GLY A 157 -7.43 2.00 -3.12
CA GLY A 157 -6.73 2.64 -4.22
C GLY A 157 -5.87 1.68 -5.00
N GLU A 158 -5.43 2.12 -6.17
CA GLU A 158 -4.43 1.39 -6.96
C GLU A 158 -3.04 1.99 -6.75
N ILE A 159 -2.08 1.11 -6.53
CA ILE A 159 -0.66 1.41 -6.51
C ILE A 159 0.06 0.56 -7.55
N ALA A 160 1.26 0.99 -7.93
CA ALA A 160 2.20 0.21 -8.71
C ALA A 160 3.49 0.00 -7.89
N LEU A 161 3.99 -1.22 -7.92
CA LEU A 161 5.17 -1.67 -7.20
C LEU A 161 6.27 -2.04 -8.19
N TYR A 162 7.50 -1.70 -7.85
CA TYR A 162 8.69 -2.08 -8.60
C TYR A 162 9.86 -2.29 -7.64
N LEU A 163 10.64 -3.36 -7.86
CA LEU A 163 11.82 -3.66 -7.05
C LEU A 163 13.07 -3.56 -7.93
N SER A 164 13.99 -2.67 -7.54
CA SER A 164 15.31 -2.55 -8.16
C SER A 164 16.39 -2.93 -7.15
N GLY A 165 16.94 -4.14 -7.28
CA GLY A 165 17.83 -4.69 -6.25
C GLY A 165 17.07 -4.84 -4.91
N SER A 166 17.51 -4.10 -3.89
CA SER A 166 16.86 -4.07 -2.56
C SER A 166 15.93 -2.87 -2.36
N THR A 167 15.78 -2.00 -3.37
CA THR A 167 14.96 -0.78 -3.28
C THR A 167 13.57 -1.04 -3.83
N LEU A 168 12.56 -0.88 -2.97
CA LEU A 168 11.16 -0.89 -3.36
C LEU A 168 10.73 0.51 -3.78
N TYR A 169 10.04 0.60 -4.90
CA TYR A 169 9.38 1.81 -5.39
C TYR A 169 7.87 1.60 -5.32
N VAL A 170 7.17 2.51 -4.64
CA VAL A 170 5.71 2.53 -4.55
C VAL A 170 5.18 3.77 -5.27
N MET A 171 4.40 3.56 -6.33
CA MET A 171 3.84 4.60 -7.18
C MET A 171 2.33 4.62 -7.03
N ALA A 172 1.73 5.76 -6.64
CA ALA A 172 0.28 5.92 -6.60
C ALA A 172 -0.16 6.88 -7.71
N GLN A 173 -1.33 6.65 -8.32
CA GLN A 173 -1.88 7.64 -9.25
C GLN A 173 -2.08 8.97 -8.49
N ASN A 174 -1.42 10.03 -8.97
CA ASN A 174 -1.30 11.38 -8.35
C ASN A 174 -0.22 11.58 -7.26
N ILE A 175 0.57 10.58 -6.89
CA ILE A 175 1.75 10.75 -6.03
C ILE A 175 2.86 9.80 -6.51
N LEU A 176 3.86 10.37 -7.20
CA LEU A 176 5.18 9.73 -7.28
C LEU A 176 5.83 9.89 -5.91
N VAL A 177 5.77 8.87 -5.05
CA VAL A 177 6.72 8.83 -3.93
C VAL A 177 8.03 8.31 -4.54
N SER A 178 8.86 9.22 -5.06
CA SER A 178 10.27 8.92 -5.23
C SER A 178 10.87 8.95 -3.82
N GLU A 179 11.13 7.77 -3.27
CA GLU A 179 11.62 7.56 -1.89
C GLU A 179 13.12 7.89 -1.74
N HIS A 180 13.53 9.01 -2.34
CA HIS A 180 14.85 9.63 -2.20
C HIS A 180 14.69 11.13 -1.95
N GLY A 181 14.46 11.54 -0.70
CA GLY A 181 14.85 12.84 -0.11
C GLY A 181 14.73 14.19 -0.86
N VAL A 182 14.05 14.33 -2.01
CA VAL A 182 13.86 15.60 -2.74
C VAL A 182 12.56 15.59 -3.57
N PRO A 183 11.97 16.75 -3.94
CA PRO A 183 10.54 16.97 -3.92
C PRO A 183 9.79 16.28 -5.07
N VAL A 184 8.59 15.83 -4.77
CA VAL A 184 7.64 15.33 -5.78
C VAL A 184 7.23 16.49 -6.69
N HIS A 185 7.76 16.53 -7.90
CA HIS A 185 7.18 17.34 -8.98
C HIS A 185 5.76 16.84 -9.22
N ARG A 186 4.78 17.73 -9.00
CA ARG A 186 3.38 17.51 -9.35
C ARG A 186 3.25 17.24 -10.85
N TYR A 187 2.43 16.26 -11.21
CA TYR A 187 1.78 16.22 -12.52
C TYR A 187 0.80 17.38 -12.66
#